data_AF-A0A354H0I0-F1
#
_entry.id   AF-A0A354H0I0-F1
#
_cell.length_a   1.000
_cell.length_b   1.000
_cell.length_c   1.000
_cell.angle_alpha   90.00
_cell.angle_beta   90.00
_cell.angle_gamma   90.00
#
_symmetry.space_group_name_H-M   'P 1'
#
loop_
_entity.id
_entity.type
_entity.pdbx_description
1 polymer ?
#
loop_
_entity_poly.entity_id
_entity_poly.type
_entity_poly.pdbx_seq_one_letter_code
_entity_poly.pdbx_strand_id
1 'polypeptide(L)'
;MSLAVPNSYRVTAPDASSCLRQGEILTHLGQFRPDIASLGTDSTAGRLFWHPFAVILTQDCDLEQDFHVRSAGKESDKLLPGILFCEVATAEEVHGRTRQINAKLWDGIKINNNVRFHFLQKVEPGCDRLHEGLPELSIDFKRYFTLPAEEVYKRIDLGEAQRRCVLVSPYMEHLCVRFASYLSRIALPADHSSE
;
A
#
# COMPACT_ATOMS: atom_id res chain seq x y z
N MET A 1 20.70 -29.49 1.58
CA MET A 1 19.26 -29.25 1.32
C MET A 1 19.06 -27.74 1.28
N SER A 2 18.92 -27.15 0.09
CA SER A 2 18.51 -25.75 -0.03
C SER A 2 17.04 -25.72 0.36
N LEU A 3 16.73 -25.16 1.54
CA LEU A 3 15.35 -24.82 1.88
C LEU A 3 14.90 -23.80 0.83
N ALA A 4 13.92 -24.17 0.01
CA ALA A 4 13.28 -23.21 -0.88
C ALA A 4 12.83 -22.02 -0.03
N VAL A 5 13.34 -20.83 -0.36
CA VAL A 5 12.93 -19.61 0.34
C VAL A 5 11.42 -19.50 0.15
N PRO A 6 10.61 -19.47 1.23
CA PRO A 6 9.17 -19.37 1.09
C PRO A 6 8.84 -18.09 0.33
N ASN A 7 8.04 -18.20 -0.73
CA ASN A 7 7.61 -17.04 -1.50
C ASN A 7 6.87 -16.07 -0.57
N SER A 8 7.35 -14.83 -0.48
CA SER A 8 6.72 -13.78 0.34
C SER A 8 5.37 -13.32 -0.24
N TYR A 9 5.02 -13.79 -1.44
CA TYR A 9 3.86 -13.37 -2.20
C TYR A 9 3.09 -14.55 -2.78
N ARG A 10 1.80 -14.36 -2.97
CA ARG A 10 0.95 -15.19 -3.81
C ARG A 10 0.16 -14.34 -4.79
N VAL A 11 -0.30 -14.98 -5.87
CA VAL A 11 -1.19 -14.36 -6.84
C VAL A 11 -2.47 -13.92 -6.14
N THR A 12 -2.95 -12.73 -6.48
CA THR A 12 -4.21 -12.19 -5.98
C THR A 12 -5.39 -12.58 -6.88
N ALA A 13 -6.61 -12.39 -6.38
CA ALA A 13 -7.83 -12.65 -7.13
C ALA A 13 -7.96 -11.68 -8.33
N PRO A 14 -8.69 -12.08 -9.38
CA PRO A 14 -8.50 -11.50 -10.70
C PRO A 14 -9.11 -10.12 -10.92
N ASP A 15 -10.19 -9.79 -10.21
CA ASP A 15 -11.03 -8.64 -10.56
C ASP A 15 -11.78 -8.11 -9.32
N ALA A 16 -12.68 -7.14 -9.55
CA ALA A 16 -13.49 -6.50 -8.53
C ALA A 16 -14.61 -7.39 -7.95
N SER A 17 -14.88 -8.56 -8.54
CA SER A 17 -15.84 -9.54 -8.03
C SER A 17 -15.28 -10.40 -6.90
N SER A 18 -14.05 -10.12 -6.46
CA SER A 18 -13.38 -10.82 -5.37
C SER A 18 -12.91 -9.81 -4.33
N CYS A 19 -13.06 -10.17 -3.05
CA CYS A 19 -12.60 -9.38 -1.91
C CYS A 19 -11.13 -8.91 -2.07
N LEU A 20 -10.88 -7.64 -1.78
CA LEU A 20 -9.53 -7.10 -1.60
C LEU A 20 -8.89 -7.69 -0.34
N ARG A 21 -7.56 -7.79 -0.30
CA ARG A 21 -6.84 -8.39 0.83
C ARG A 21 -5.84 -7.44 1.47
N GLN A 22 -5.65 -7.58 2.79
CA GLN A 22 -4.59 -6.86 3.48
C GLN A 22 -3.21 -7.28 2.93
N GLY A 23 -2.32 -6.31 2.69
CA GLY A 23 -1.02 -6.55 2.08
C GLY A 23 -1.08 -6.79 0.56
N GLU A 24 -2.23 -6.56 -0.07
CA GLU A 24 -2.37 -6.62 -1.52
C GLU A 24 -1.75 -5.40 -2.19
N ILE A 25 -0.99 -5.62 -3.27
CA ILE A 25 -0.36 -4.60 -4.09
C ILE A 25 -1.18 -4.35 -5.35
N LEU A 26 -1.52 -3.09 -5.58
CA LEU A 26 -2.22 -2.61 -6.77
C LEU A 26 -1.30 -1.69 -7.57
N THR A 27 -1.46 -1.69 -8.90
CA THR A 27 -0.82 -0.71 -9.80
C THR A 27 -1.82 0.25 -10.39
N HIS A 28 -1.33 1.43 -10.79
CA HIS A 28 -2.09 2.47 -11.48
C HIS A 28 -3.35 2.90 -10.71
N LEU A 29 -3.21 3.12 -9.40
CA LEU A 29 -4.33 3.58 -8.58
C LEU A 29 -4.46 5.10 -8.66
N GLY A 30 -5.56 5.59 -9.23
CA GLY A 30 -5.84 7.02 -9.38
C GLY A 30 -6.46 7.62 -8.12
N GLN A 31 -5.92 8.74 -7.65
CA GLN A 31 -6.48 9.54 -6.56
C GLN A 31 -6.80 10.95 -7.06
N PHE A 32 -8.08 11.33 -7.04
CA PHE A 32 -8.44 12.72 -7.32
C PHE A 32 -8.02 13.60 -6.14
N ARG A 33 -7.22 14.63 -6.42
CA ARG A 33 -6.78 15.62 -5.45
C ARG A 33 -7.41 16.96 -5.82
N PRO A 34 -8.41 17.46 -5.06
CA PRO A 34 -8.99 18.75 -5.33
C PRO A 34 -7.93 19.85 -5.20
N ASP A 35 -8.06 20.90 -5.99
CA ASP A 35 -7.30 22.12 -5.76
C ASP A 35 -7.85 22.80 -4.50
N ILE A 36 -6.97 23.09 -3.55
CA ILE A 36 -7.33 23.77 -2.30
C ILE A 36 -7.99 25.12 -2.61
N ALA A 37 -7.52 25.82 -3.66
CA ALA A 37 -8.07 27.10 -4.07
C ALA A 37 -9.52 27.01 -4.60
N SER A 38 -9.97 25.83 -5.01
CA SER A 38 -11.33 25.60 -5.52
C SER A 38 -12.35 25.21 -4.44
N LEU A 39 -11.89 24.92 -3.21
CA LEU A 39 -12.78 24.55 -2.12
C LEU A 39 -13.70 25.73 -1.76
N GLY A 40 -15.02 25.49 -1.75
CA GLY A 40 -16.04 26.53 -1.50
C GLY A 40 -16.40 27.38 -2.72
N THR A 41 -15.92 27.03 -3.91
CA THR A 41 -16.34 27.62 -5.19
C THR A 41 -17.33 26.70 -5.91
N ASP A 42 -18.09 27.25 -6.87
CA ASP A 42 -19.02 26.47 -7.70
C ASP A 42 -18.31 25.56 -8.73
N SER A 43 -16.97 25.60 -8.79
CA SER A 43 -16.16 24.79 -9.69
C SER A 43 -15.32 23.79 -8.90
N THR A 44 -15.52 22.49 -9.14
CA THR A 44 -14.62 21.47 -8.62
C THR A 44 -13.40 21.36 -9.53
N ALA A 45 -12.32 22.06 -9.20
CA ALA A 45 -11.04 21.90 -9.87
C ALA A 45 -10.18 20.89 -9.11
N GLY A 46 -9.36 20.14 -9.83
CA GLY A 46 -8.44 19.19 -9.22
C GLY A 46 -7.67 18.42 -10.26
N ARG A 47 -6.81 17.52 -9.77
CA ARG A 47 -5.97 16.69 -10.62
C ARG A 47 -6.03 15.25 -10.18
N LEU A 48 -5.98 14.35 -11.15
CA LEU A 48 -5.80 12.93 -10.88
C LEU A 48 -4.31 12.67 -10.63
N PHE A 49 -4.00 12.15 -9.45
CA PHE A 49 -2.65 11.70 -9.10
C PHE A 49 -2.61 10.18 -9.17
N TRP A 50 -1.75 9.64 -10.03
CA TRP A 50 -1.61 8.20 -10.21
C TRP A 50 -0.49 7.66 -9.31
N HIS A 51 -0.86 6.71 -8.47
CA HIS A 51 0.08 5.93 -7.66
C HIS A 51 0.59 4.76 -8.51
N PRO A 52 1.90 4.69 -8.83
CA PRO A 52 2.44 3.58 -9.61
C PRO A 52 2.18 2.24 -8.94
N PHE A 53 2.42 2.18 -7.62
CA PHE A 53 2.10 1.05 -6.76
C PHE A 53 1.48 1.55 -5.46
N ALA A 54 0.52 0.80 -4.93
CA ALA A 54 -0.06 1.03 -3.61
C ALA A 54 -0.29 -0.31 -2.91
N VAL A 55 -0.03 -0.38 -1.60
CA VAL A 55 -0.29 -1.57 -0.78
C VAL A 55 -1.45 -1.31 0.18
N ILE A 56 -2.38 -2.26 0.28
CA ILE A 56 -3.53 -2.18 1.20
C ILE A 56 -3.07 -2.46 2.63
N LEU A 57 -3.46 -1.59 3.57
CA LEU A 57 -3.19 -1.72 4.99
C LEU A 57 -4.45 -1.91 5.84
N THR A 58 -5.65 -1.66 5.28
CA THR A 58 -6.93 -2.00 5.93
C THR A 58 -6.94 -3.48 6.34
N GLN A 59 -7.49 -3.79 7.51
CA GLN A 59 -7.53 -5.14 8.06
C GLN A 59 -8.35 -6.09 7.19
N ASP A 60 -7.91 -7.34 7.07
CA ASP A 60 -8.54 -8.32 6.16
C ASP A 60 -9.99 -8.61 6.54
N CYS A 61 -10.32 -8.65 7.84
CA CYS A 61 -11.68 -8.87 8.32
C CYS A 61 -12.64 -7.73 7.95
N ASP A 62 -12.15 -6.49 7.94
CA ASP A 62 -12.95 -5.33 7.56
C ASP A 62 -13.20 -5.31 6.05
N LEU A 63 -12.17 -5.64 5.25
CA LEU A 63 -12.28 -5.76 3.79
C LEU A 63 -13.29 -6.85 3.40
N GLU A 64 -13.26 -8.00 4.09
CA GLU A 64 -14.19 -9.09 3.84
C GLU A 64 -15.64 -8.74 4.20
N GLN A 65 -15.85 -8.06 5.32
CA GLN A 65 -17.18 -7.59 5.71
C GLN A 65 -17.71 -6.54 4.73
N ASP A 66 -16.89 -5.57 4.33
CA ASP A 66 -17.24 -4.57 3.32
C ASP A 66 -17.67 -5.25 2.01
N PHE A 67 -16.84 -6.18 1.52
CA PHE A 67 -17.07 -6.87 0.25
C PHE A 67 -18.40 -7.65 0.27
N HIS A 68 -18.68 -8.39 1.34
CA HIS A 68 -19.93 -9.16 1.46
C HIS A 68 -21.17 -8.27 1.47
N VAL A 69 -21.14 -7.16 2.20
CA VAL A 69 -22.26 -6.23 2.28
C VAL A 69 -22.49 -5.52 0.95
N ARG A 70 -21.41 -5.07 0.31
CA ARG A 70 -21.43 -4.41 -0.99
C ARG A 70 -21.95 -5.34 -2.09
N SER A 71 -21.50 -6.60 -2.10
CA SER A 71 -21.96 -7.62 -3.04
C SER A 71 -23.44 -7.96 -2.86
N ALA A 72 -23.97 -7.81 -1.64
CA ALA A 72 -25.38 -8.00 -1.35
C ALA A 72 -26.26 -6.77 -1.68
N GLY A 73 -25.66 -5.64 -2.08
CA GLY A 73 -26.38 -4.40 -2.39
C GLY A 73 -27.12 -3.80 -1.20
N LYS A 74 -26.61 -3.99 0.02
CA LYS A 74 -27.26 -3.53 1.26
C LYS A 74 -26.56 -2.29 1.81
N GLU A 75 -27.35 -1.33 2.30
CA GLU A 75 -26.83 -0.31 3.21
C GLU A 75 -26.53 -0.96 4.57
N SER A 76 -25.34 -0.69 5.12
CA SER A 76 -24.94 -1.14 6.45
C SER A 76 -23.75 -0.32 6.94
N ASP A 77 -23.68 -0.20 8.27
CA ASP A 77 -22.54 0.31 9.05
C ASP A 77 -21.23 -0.44 8.84
N LYS A 78 -21.27 -1.63 8.22
CA LYS A 78 -20.10 -2.44 7.86
C LYS A 78 -19.44 -2.02 6.55
N LEU A 79 -20.06 -1.11 5.79
CA LEU A 79 -19.43 -0.54 4.60
C LEU A 79 -18.26 0.33 5.02
N LEU A 80 -17.09 0.07 4.45
CA LEU A 80 -15.92 0.87 4.67
C LEU A 80 -16.04 2.19 3.90
N PRO A 81 -15.90 3.35 4.58
CA PRO A 81 -15.91 4.64 3.90
C PRO A 81 -14.64 4.83 3.05
N GLY A 82 -13.56 4.11 3.35
CA GLY A 82 -12.36 4.11 2.55
C GLY A 82 -11.40 2.99 2.90
N ILE A 83 -10.55 2.66 1.95
CA ILE A 83 -9.46 1.70 2.08
C ILE A 83 -8.17 2.48 2.35
N LEU A 84 -7.41 2.05 3.35
CA LEU A 84 -6.12 2.61 3.72
C LEU A 84 -5.02 1.96 2.90
N PHE A 85 -4.18 2.81 2.32
CA PHE A 85 -3.03 2.43 1.52
C PHE A 85 -1.75 3.08 2.04
N CYS A 86 -0.61 2.49 1.68
CA CYS A 86 0.65 3.21 1.57
C CYS A 86 1.10 3.29 0.12
N GLU A 87 1.70 4.42 -0.26
CA GLU A 87 2.44 4.56 -1.52
C GLU A 87 3.63 3.59 -1.53
N VAL A 88 3.80 2.93 -2.67
CA VAL A 88 4.91 2.04 -2.94
C VAL A 88 5.64 2.56 -4.18
N ALA A 89 6.97 2.57 -4.10
CA ALA A 89 7.84 2.91 -5.23
C ALA A 89 8.86 1.78 -5.42
N THR A 90 9.56 1.78 -6.55
CA THR A 90 10.69 0.87 -6.70
C THR A 90 11.77 1.21 -5.69
N ALA A 91 12.51 0.19 -5.24
CA ALA A 91 13.64 0.38 -4.34
C ALA A 91 14.67 1.35 -4.94
N GLU A 92 14.90 1.25 -6.25
CA GLU A 92 15.78 2.14 -7.01
C GLU A 92 15.31 3.61 -6.94
N GLU A 93 14.02 3.88 -7.17
CA GLU A 93 13.48 5.25 -7.08
C GLU A 93 13.61 5.83 -5.68
N VAL A 94 13.37 5.05 -4.62
CA VAL A 94 13.50 5.54 -3.24
C VAL A 94 14.95 5.87 -2.91
N HIS A 95 15.88 5.01 -3.32
CA HIS A 95 17.32 5.22 -3.18
C HIS A 95 17.79 6.48 -3.94
N GLY A 96 17.31 6.67 -5.18
CA GLY A 96 17.70 7.80 -6.03
C GLY A 96 17.04 9.15 -5.69
N ARG A 97 15.76 9.15 -5.26
CA ARG A 97 15.01 10.39 -4.97
C ARG A 97 15.41 11.05 -3.66
N THR A 98 15.84 10.26 -2.68
CA THR A 98 16.06 10.77 -1.33
C THR A 98 17.52 11.18 -1.18
N ARG A 99 17.84 12.46 -1.43
CA ARG A 99 19.19 13.04 -1.25
C ARG A 99 19.80 12.82 0.16
N GLN A 100 18.99 12.40 1.13
CA GLN A 100 19.36 12.13 2.51
C GLN A 100 19.66 10.64 2.80
N ILE A 101 19.42 9.73 1.85
CA ILE A 101 19.74 8.30 2.02
C ILE A 101 21.19 8.07 1.59
N ASN A 102 22.07 7.91 2.56
CA ASN A 102 23.40 7.38 2.32
C ASN A 102 23.38 5.84 2.31
N ALA A 103 24.49 5.21 1.89
CA ALA A 103 24.60 3.76 1.78
C ALA A 103 24.26 3.02 3.09
N LYS A 104 24.71 3.53 4.25
CA LYS A 104 24.42 2.92 5.55
C LYS A 104 22.93 2.94 5.87
N LEU A 105 22.24 4.06 5.60
CA LEU A 105 20.80 4.15 5.77
C LEU A 105 20.07 3.22 4.81
N TRP A 106 20.54 3.12 3.57
CA TRP A 106 20.00 2.20 2.56
C TRP A 106 20.13 0.73 2.96
N ASP A 107 21.27 0.33 3.48
CA ASP A 107 21.49 -1.03 4.01
C ASP A 107 20.52 -1.34 5.14
N GLY A 108 20.27 -0.37 6.03
CA GLY A 108 19.25 -0.45 7.07
C GLY A 108 17.83 -0.60 6.51
N ILE A 109 17.50 0.08 5.43
CA ILE A 109 16.18 -0.03 4.76
C ILE A 109 15.99 -1.43 4.17
N LYS A 110 16.98 -1.97 3.44
CA LYS A 110 16.89 -3.30 2.81
C LYS A 110 16.62 -4.43 3.80
N ILE A 111 17.16 -4.32 5.02
CA ILE A 111 16.91 -5.28 6.10
C ILE A 111 15.74 -4.89 7.00
N ASN A 112 14.93 -3.91 6.60
CA ASN A 112 13.76 -3.45 7.34
C ASN A 112 14.05 -2.88 8.75
N ASN A 113 15.27 -2.38 8.98
CA ASN A 113 15.71 -1.73 10.22
C ASN A 113 15.60 -0.19 10.17
N ASN A 114 14.79 0.34 9.25
CA ASN A 114 14.46 1.77 9.21
C ASN A 114 13.04 1.97 9.73
N VAL A 115 12.79 2.98 10.56
CA VAL A 115 11.44 3.18 11.12
C VAL A 115 10.39 3.59 10.08
N ARG A 116 10.78 4.27 9.00
CA ARG A 116 9.89 4.89 8.00
C ARG A 116 9.67 4.03 6.77
N PHE A 117 10.69 3.33 6.30
CA PHE A 117 10.63 2.60 5.04
C PHE A 117 10.51 1.10 5.25
N HIS A 118 9.68 0.42 4.45
CA HIS A 118 9.59 -1.03 4.42
C HIS A 118 10.00 -1.55 3.06
N PHE A 119 11.10 -2.29 3.01
CA PHE A 119 11.62 -2.96 1.84
C PHE A 119 10.90 -4.28 1.58
N LEU A 120 10.57 -4.48 0.32
CA LEU A 120 9.87 -5.63 -0.23
C LEU A 120 10.75 -6.27 -1.31
N GLN A 121 10.96 -7.58 -1.21
CA GLN A 121 11.69 -8.33 -2.21
C GLN A 121 10.96 -8.31 -3.55
N LYS A 122 11.71 -8.52 -4.65
CA LYS A 122 11.12 -8.68 -5.98
C LYS A 122 10.02 -9.76 -6.00
N VAL A 123 9.01 -9.56 -6.83
CA VAL A 123 7.94 -10.53 -7.05
C VAL A 123 8.25 -11.30 -8.33
N GLU A 124 8.37 -12.62 -8.23
CA GLU A 124 8.57 -13.47 -9.40
C GLU A 124 7.31 -13.50 -10.28
N PRO A 125 7.42 -13.66 -11.62
CA PRO A 125 6.27 -13.71 -12.53
C PRO A 125 5.17 -14.72 -12.14
N GLY A 126 5.54 -15.84 -11.51
CA GLY A 126 4.57 -16.84 -11.05
C GLY A 126 3.73 -16.42 -9.84
N CYS A 127 4.16 -15.36 -9.12
CA CYS A 127 3.46 -14.78 -7.97
C CYS A 127 2.73 -13.48 -8.31
N ASP A 128 2.88 -12.98 -9.54
CA ASP A 128 2.24 -11.78 -10.06
C ASP A 128 1.08 -12.16 -10.98
N ARG A 129 -0.07 -11.52 -10.78
CA ARG A 129 -1.29 -11.74 -11.56
C ARG A 129 -1.12 -11.42 -13.04
N LEU A 130 -0.26 -10.45 -13.37
CA LEU A 130 0.04 -10.07 -14.75
C LEU A 130 1.14 -10.91 -15.39
N HIS A 131 1.77 -11.81 -14.62
CA HIS A 131 2.88 -12.66 -15.08
C HIS A 131 4.10 -11.89 -15.58
N GLU A 132 4.28 -10.65 -15.13
CA GLU A 132 5.43 -9.80 -15.45
C GLU A 132 6.47 -9.82 -14.33
N GLY A 133 6.01 -10.07 -13.10
CA GLY A 133 6.79 -9.87 -11.89
C GLY A 133 6.85 -8.39 -11.50
N LEU A 134 7.43 -8.12 -10.33
CA LEU A 134 7.68 -6.76 -9.84
C LEU A 134 9.15 -6.65 -9.41
N PRO A 135 9.79 -5.49 -9.60
CA PRO A 135 11.14 -5.26 -9.08
C PRO A 135 11.12 -5.24 -7.54
N GLU A 136 12.28 -5.05 -6.93
CA GLU A 136 12.32 -4.72 -5.50
C GLU A 136 11.56 -3.42 -5.24
N LEU A 137 10.73 -3.42 -4.19
CA LEU A 137 9.87 -2.30 -3.86
C LEU A 137 10.22 -1.74 -2.50
N SER A 138 9.86 -0.49 -2.27
CA SER A 138 9.96 0.16 -0.97
C SER A 138 8.69 0.95 -0.69
N ILE A 139 8.10 0.67 0.46
CA ILE A 139 6.94 1.36 1.02
C ILE A 139 7.44 2.54 1.85
N ASP A 140 6.85 3.72 1.68
CA ASP A 140 7.09 4.88 2.55
C ASP A 140 5.91 5.05 3.52
N PHE A 141 6.08 4.66 4.78
CA PHE A 141 5.01 4.79 5.78
C PHE A 141 4.59 6.22 6.05
N LYS A 142 5.37 7.23 5.63
CA LYS A 142 4.94 8.65 5.70
C LYS A 142 3.87 8.98 4.66
N ARG A 143 3.80 8.22 3.57
CA ARG A 143 2.90 8.46 2.44
C ARG A 143 1.75 7.47 2.44
N TYR A 144 0.99 7.47 3.52
CA TYR A 144 -0.28 6.75 3.57
C TYR A 144 -1.41 7.65 3.07
N PHE A 145 -2.43 7.04 2.49
CA PHE A 145 -3.61 7.74 1.99
C PHE A 145 -4.82 6.81 2.01
N THR A 146 -6.01 7.38 1.82
CA THR A 146 -7.24 6.62 1.69
C THR A 146 -7.93 6.93 0.36
N LEU A 147 -8.70 5.97 -0.14
CA LEU A 147 -9.67 6.14 -1.22
C LEU A 147 -11.00 5.52 -0.83
N PRO A 148 -12.14 6.07 -1.27
CA PRO A 148 -13.44 5.42 -1.11
C PRO A 148 -13.40 3.98 -1.61
N ALA A 149 -13.91 3.03 -0.82
CA ALA A 149 -13.85 1.62 -1.17
C ALA A 149 -14.55 1.34 -2.51
N GLU A 150 -15.71 1.97 -2.74
CA GLU A 150 -16.45 1.89 -4.00
C GLU A 150 -15.64 2.39 -5.20
N GLU A 151 -14.85 3.45 -5.03
CA GLU A 151 -13.99 3.99 -6.09
C GLU A 151 -12.90 2.97 -6.44
N VAL A 152 -12.27 2.36 -5.44
CA VAL A 152 -11.23 1.33 -5.66
C VAL A 152 -11.79 0.16 -6.45
N TYR A 153 -12.92 -0.42 -6.01
CA TYR A 153 -13.57 -1.51 -6.75
C TYR A 153 -13.94 -1.08 -8.17
N LYS A 154 -14.47 0.15 -8.35
CA LYS A 154 -14.87 0.63 -9.67
C LYS A 154 -13.68 0.82 -10.61
N ARG A 155 -12.55 1.33 -10.12
CA ARG A 155 -11.32 1.49 -10.92
C ARG A 155 -10.73 0.14 -11.34
N ILE A 156 -10.83 -0.88 -10.50
CA ILE A 156 -10.43 -2.26 -10.85
C ILE A 156 -11.36 -2.81 -11.94
N ASP A 157 -12.67 -2.64 -11.78
CA ASP A 157 -13.70 -3.06 -12.75
C ASP A 157 -13.51 -2.39 -14.13
N LEU A 158 -13.14 -1.11 -14.14
CA LEU A 158 -12.82 -0.36 -15.36
C LEU A 158 -11.45 -0.71 -15.96
N GLY A 159 -10.63 -1.52 -15.27
CA GLY A 159 -9.27 -1.84 -15.69
C GLY A 159 -8.26 -0.70 -15.55
N GLU A 160 -8.62 0.39 -14.86
CA GLU A 160 -7.72 1.51 -14.58
C GLU A 160 -6.67 1.13 -13.54
N ALA A 161 -7.09 0.41 -12.49
CA ALA A 161 -6.21 -0.13 -11.46
C ALA A 161 -6.09 -1.65 -11.59
N GLN A 162 -4.89 -2.19 -11.38
CA GLN A 162 -4.64 -3.63 -11.55
C GLN A 162 -4.17 -4.26 -10.25
N ARG A 163 -4.81 -5.37 -9.87
CA ARG A 163 -4.40 -6.20 -8.73
C ARG A 163 -3.17 -7.02 -9.14
N ARG A 164 -2.08 -6.99 -8.36
CA ARG A 164 -0.80 -7.65 -8.72
C ARG A 164 -0.55 -8.92 -7.91
N CYS A 165 -0.34 -8.77 -6.62
CA CYS A 165 -0.01 -9.86 -5.72
C CYS A 165 -0.42 -9.49 -4.29
N VAL A 166 -0.37 -10.46 -3.38
CA VAL A 166 -0.63 -10.24 -1.95
C VAL A 166 0.46 -10.87 -1.12
N LEU A 167 0.90 -10.15 -0.08
CA LEU A 167 1.84 -10.64 0.91
C LEU A 167 1.26 -11.85 1.66
N VAL A 168 2.08 -12.86 1.89
CA VAL A 168 1.69 -14.02 2.72
C VAL A 168 2.22 -13.89 4.14
N SER A 169 1.66 -14.67 5.06
CA SER A 169 2.17 -14.77 6.42
C SER A 169 3.59 -15.37 6.44
N PRO A 170 4.54 -14.86 7.25
CA PRO A 170 4.39 -13.79 8.25
C PRO A 170 4.72 -12.36 7.74
N TYR A 171 4.93 -12.19 6.43
CA TYR A 171 5.40 -10.92 5.86
C TYR A 171 4.34 -9.82 5.91
N MET A 172 3.07 -10.20 5.76
CA MET A 172 1.93 -9.29 5.91
C MET A 172 1.82 -8.77 7.35
N GLU A 173 1.95 -9.64 8.35
CA GLU A 173 1.92 -9.27 9.77
C GLU A 173 3.12 -8.38 10.11
N HIS A 174 4.29 -8.69 9.57
CA HIS A 174 5.48 -7.85 9.73
C HIS A 174 5.28 -6.44 9.14
N LEU A 175 4.66 -6.32 7.96
CA LEU A 175 4.29 -5.04 7.38
C LEU A 175 3.35 -4.26 8.31
N CYS A 176 2.26 -4.90 8.76
CA CYS A 176 1.24 -4.27 9.60
C CYS A 176 1.80 -3.80 10.95
N VAL A 177 2.60 -4.62 11.63
CA VAL A 177 3.22 -4.26 12.92
C VAL A 177 4.16 -3.07 12.75
N ARG A 178 4.95 -3.02 11.67
CA ARG A 178 5.87 -1.91 11.43
C ARG A 178 5.13 -0.62 11.06
N PHE A 179 4.06 -0.72 10.28
CA PHE A 179 3.22 0.45 9.99
C PHE A 179 2.55 1.00 11.25
N ALA A 180 1.95 0.14 12.09
CA ALA A 180 1.36 0.54 13.36
C ALA A 180 2.41 1.21 14.28
N SER A 181 3.60 0.61 14.36
CA SER A 181 4.73 1.15 15.13
C SER A 181 5.20 2.51 14.59
N TYR A 182 5.15 2.73 13.27
CA TYR A 182 5.49 4.02 12.66
C TYR A 182 4.48 5.12 13.04
N LEU A 183 3.19 4.79 13.05
CA LEU A 183 2.11 5.72 13.40
C LEU A 183 2.09 6.06 14.90
N SER A 184 2.47 5.12 15.76
CA SER A 184 2.48 5.33 17.21
C SER A 184 3.69 6.13 17.72
N ARG A 185 4.57 6.61 16.84
CA ARG A 185 5.76 7.37 17.24
C ARG A 185 5.38 8.73 17.79
N ILE A 186 5.96 9.07 18.92
CA ILE A 186 5.84 10.38 19.56
C ILE A 186 7.14 11.13 19.30
N ALA A 187 7.04 12.30 18.66
CA ALA A 187 8.18 13.19 18.54
C ALA A 187 8.41 13.87 19.89
N LEU A 188 9.58 13.63 20.50
CA LEU A 188 9.99 14.36 21.68
C LEU A 188 10.43 15.78 21.26
N PRO A 189 10.10 16.82 22.04
CA PRO A 189 10.44 18.21 21.71
C PRO A 189 11.95 18.51 21.83
N ALA A 190 12.70 17.68 22.56
CA ALA A 190 14.14 17.75 22.68
C ALA A 190 14.72 16.35 22.84
N ASP A 191 15.93 16.14 22.33
CA ASP A 191 16.68 14.90 22.53
C ASP A 191 17.13 14.80 24.00
N HIS A 192 17.24 13.57 24.50
CA HIS A 192 17.88 13.33 25.79
C HIS A 192 19.36 13.68 25.68
N SER A 193 19.85 14.55 26.56
CA SER A 193 21.29 14.79 26.74
C SER A 193 21.91 13.60 27.46
N SER A 194 22.97 13.03 26.89
CA SER A 194 23.89 12.18 27.65
C SER A 194 24.78 13.06 28.52
N GLU A 195 25.09 12.60 29.73
CA GLU A 195 26.25 13.09 30.49
C GLU A 195 27.57 12.81 29.74
#